data_AF-A0A1X6Y714-F1
#
_entry.id   AF-A0A1X6Y714-F1
#
_cell.length_a   1.000
_cell.length_b   1.000
_cell.length_c   1.000
_cell.angle_alpha   90.00
_cell.angle_beta   90.00
_cell.angle_gamma   90.00
#
_symmetry.space_group_name_H-M   'P 1'
#
loop_
_entity.id
_entity.type
_entity.pdbx_description
1 polymer ?
#
loop_
_entity_poly.entity_id
_entity_poly.type
_entity_poly.pdbx_seq_one_letter_code
_entity_poly.pdbx_strand_id
1 'polypeptide(L)'
;MRKQAAQNTAHSFHVIDHAFRWGEDFGEITQRYEGAMFGLGAGEGRPDSHNPDYDFPDELLEHGIAIFTELINIALSKNTVGSEQ
;
A
#
# COMPACT_ATOMS: atom_id res chain seq x y z
N MET A 1 8.56 5.25 3.44
CA MET A 1 8.76 4.25 2.36
C MET A 1 7.61 4.29 1.35
N ARG A 2 6.34 4.10 1.74
CA ARG A 2 5.19 4.17 0.82
C ARG A 2 5.13 5.40 -0.12
N LYS A 3 5.34 6.62 0.38
CA LYS A 3 5.36 7.85 -0.46
C LYS A 3 6.47 7.82 -1.50
N GLN A 4 7.66 7.37 -1.10
CA GLN A 4 8.80 7.22 -2.01
C GLN A 4 8.53 6.15 -3.07
N ALA A 5 7.98 5.00 -2.66
CA ALA A 5 7.63 3.93 -3.59
C ALA A 5 6.58 4.38 -4.62
N ALA A 6 5.56 5.14 -4.18
CA ALA A 6 4.58 5.75 -5.09
C ALA A 6 5.23 6.71 -6.08
N GLN A 7 6.15 7.57 -5.63
CA GLN A 7 6.88 8.49 -6.50
C GLN A 7 7.77 7.75 -7.50
N ASN A 8 8.53 6.74 -7.06
CA ASN A 8 9.44 5.96 -7.91
C ASN A 8 8.70 5.15 -8.99
N THR A 9 7.46 4.77 -8.72
CA THR A 9 6.60 4.04 -9.66
C THR A 9 5.62 4.95 -10.40
N ALA A 10 5.76 6.27 -10.27
CA ALA A 10 4.92 7.28 -10.92
C ALA A 10 3.41 7.20 -10.59
N HIS A 11 3.05 6.75 -9.39
CA HIS A 11 1.67 6.74 -8.92
C HIS A 11 1.34 8.00 -8.11
N SER A 12 0.19 8.62 -8.41
CA SER A 12 -0.40 9.62 -7.53
C SER A 12 -0.87 8.96 -6.24
N PHE A 13 -0.86 9.72 -5.14
CA PHE A 13 -1.39 9.23 -3.87
C PHE A 13 -2.10 10.35 -3.12
N HIS A 14 -3.11 9.95 -2.36
CA HIS A 14 -3.81 10.82 -1.43
C HIS A 14 -3.53 10.34 0.00
N VAL A 15 -3.22 11.27 0.90
CA VAL A 15 -3.08 10.96 2.32
C VAL A 15 -4.43 11.16 2.97
N ILE A 16 -4.93 10.13 3.63
CA ILE A 16 -6.16 10.23 4.42
C ILE A 16 -5.84 10.74 5.82
N ASP A 17 -6.65 11.66 6.31
CA ASP A 17 -6.49 12.27 7.64
C ASP A 17 -7.23 11.49 8.74
N HIS A 18 -8.08 10.53 8.34
CA HIS A 18 -8.83 9.66 9.24
C HIS A 18 -8.63 8.19 8.85
N ALA A 19 -8.69 7.33 9.85
CA ALA A 19 -8.65 5.89 9.63
C ALA A 19 -9.83 5.42 8.78
N PHE A 20 -9.61 4.33 8.04
CA PHE A 20 -10.70 3.64 7.37
C PHE A 20 -11.75 3.17 8.39
N ARG A 21 -13.03 3.23 8.01
CA ARG A 21 -14.15 2.86 8.89
C ARG A 21 -14.29 1.35 9.11
N TRP A 22 -13.69 0.55 8.24
CA TRP A 22 -13.72 -0.90 8.32
C TRP A 22 -12.63 -1.37 9.28
N GLY A 23 -12.99 -2.27 10.19
CA GLY A 23 -12.06 -2.89 11.12
C GLY A 23 -11.12 -3.82 10.34
N GLU A 24 -9.83 -3.63 10.52
CA GLU A 24 -8.80 -4.33 9.76
C GLU A 24 -7.72 -4.80 10.74
N ASP A 25 -7.45 -6.11 10.75
CA ASP A 25 -6.65 -6.77 11.78
C ASP A 25 -5.17 -6.37 11.74
N PHE A 26 -4.67 -5.78 10.65
CA PHE A 26 -3.29 -5.29 10.57
C PHE A 26 -3.02 -4.15 11.55
N GLY A 27 -4.05 -3.44 12.01
CA GLY A 27 -3.93 -2.48 13.12
C GLY A 27 -3.24 -3.11 14.34
N GLU A 28 -3.56 -4.36 14.68
CA GLU A 28 -2.95 -5.10 15.79
C GLU A 28 -1.46 -5.35 15.59
N ILE A 29 -1.03 -5.60 14.33
CA ILE A 29 0.39 -5.79 14.00
C ILE A 29 1.14 -4.47 14.18
N THR A 30 0.55 -3.36 13.72
CA THR A 30 1.18 -2.03 13.81
C THR A 30 1.27 -1.47 15.22
N GLN A 31 0.56 -2.06 16.19
CA GLN A 31 0.76 -1.75 17.62
C GLN A 31 2.12 -2.23 18.13
N ARG A 32 2.71 -3.26 17.50
CA ARG A 32 3.96 -3.90 17.96
C ARG A 32 5.14 -3.64 17.05
N TYR A 33 4.90 -3.39 15.77
CA TYR A 33 5.94 -3.20 14.77
C TYR A 33 5.64 -1.98 13.90
N GLU A 34 6.68 -1.29 13.44
CA GLU A 34 6.49 -0.26 12.42
C GLU A 34 5.91 -0.88 11.15
N GLY A 35 4.74 -0.39 10.74
CA GLY A 35 4.06 -0.86 9.55
C GLY A 35 3.24 0.25 8.93
N ALA A 36 2.81 0.01 7.69
CA ALA A 36 1.93 0.93 7.00
C ALA A 36 1.00 0.14 6.07
N MET A 37 -0.29 0.45 6.14
CA MET A 37 -1.27 0.05 5.14
C MET A 37 -1.45 1.18 4.12
N PHE A 38 -1.79 0.81 2.88
CA PHE A 38 -2.26 1.70 1.83
C PHE A 38 -3.32 0.98 1.00
N GLY A 39 -4.26 1.73 0.42
CA GLY A 39 -5.26 1.20 -0.51
C GLY A 39 -4.88 1.47 -1.95
N LEU A 40 -5.39 0.64 -2.86
CA LEU A 40 -5.39 0.90 -4.30
C LEU A 40 -6.74 1.50 -4.68
N GLY A 41 -6.72 2.64 -5.37
CA GLY A 41 -7.94 3.33 -5.77
C GLY A 41 -8.60 2.62 -6.95
N ALA A 42 -9.75 1.98 -6.73
CA ALA A 42 -10.54 1.35 -7.79
C ALA A 42 -11.43 2.32 -8.59
N GLY A 43 -11.33 3.63 -8.32
CA GLY A 43 -12.20 4.65 -8.93
C GLY A 43 -13.51 4.85 -8.16
N GLU A 44 -14.24 5.92 -8.51
CA GLU A 44 -15.43 6.38 -7.76
C GLU A 44 -16.75 5.73 -8.24
N GLY A 45 -16.74 5.06 -9.40
CA GLY A 45 -17.93 4.47 -10.03
C GLY A 45 -18.15 2.99 -9.73
N ARG A 46 -17.48 2.43 -8.73
CA ARG A 46 -17.52 0.99 -8.41
C ARG A 46 -18.28 0.72 -7.11
N PRO A 47 -18.96 -0.44 -6.99
CA PRO A 47 -19.56 -0.86 -5.72
C PRO A 47 -18.52 -0.95 -4.60
N ASP A 48 -18.98 -0.85 -3.34
CA ASP A 48 -18.13 -1.16 -2.19
C ASP A 48 -17.66 -2.62 -2.22
N SER A 49 -16.50 -2.91 -1.64
CA SER A 49 -15.86 -4.24 -1.67
C SER A 49 -16.67 -5.39 -1.04
N HIS A 50 -17.74 -5.08 -0.30
CA HIS A 50 -18.65 -6.06 0.31
C HIS A 50 -19.96 -6.23 -0.48
N ASN A 51 -20.13 -5.51 -1.58
CA ASN A 51 -21.28 -5.66 -2.46
C ASN A 51 -21.14 -6.94 -3.29
N PRO A 52 -22.18 -7.79 -3.42
CA PRO A 52 -22.13 -8.99 -4.26
C PRO A 52 -21.82 -8.71 -5.74
N ASP A 53 -22.11 -7.49 -6.22
CA ASP A 53 -21.82 -7.06 -7.59
C ASP A 53 -20.40 -6.46 -7.74
N TYR A 54 -19.60 -6.45 -6.66
CA TYR A 54 -18.21 -5.99 -6.73
C TYR A 54 -17.36 -7.00 -7.51
N ASP A 55 -16.77 -6.52 -8.60
CA ASP A 55 -15.76 -7.24 -9.37
C ASP A 55 -14.42 -6.51 -9.24
N PHE A 56 -13.37 -7.26 -8.93
CA PHE A 56 -12.06 -6.66 -8.69
C PHE A 56 -11.46 -6.21 -10.03
N PRO A 57 -10.96 -4.97 -10.12
CA PRO A 57 -10.34 -4.49 -11.35
C PRO A 57 -8.92 -5.01 -11.54
N ASP A 58 -8.77 -5.98 -12.44
CA ASP A 58 -7.48 -6.58 -12.77
C ASP A 58 -6.41 -5.55 -13.19
N GLU A 59 -6.79 -4.40 -13.75
CA GLU A 59 -5.83 -3.33 -14.06
C GLU A 59 -5.08 -2.80 -12.82
N LEU A 60 -5.64 -2.97 -11.61
CA LEU A 60 -4.96 -2.58 -10.37
C LEU A 60 -3.82 -3.53 -9.98
N LEU A 61 -3.77 -4.74 -10.53
CA LEU A 61 -2.72 -5.71 -10.20
C LEU A 61 -1.34 -5.16 -10.56
N GLU A 62 -1.19 -4.59 -11.76
CA GLU A 62 0.09 -4.03 -12.21
C GLU A 62 0.57 -2.90 -11.29
N HIS A 63 -0.35 -2.03 -10.88
CA HIS A 63 -0.06 -0.93 -9.95
C HIS A 63 0.33 -1.43 -8.56
N GLY A 64 -0.42 -2.41 -8.02
CA GLY A 64 -0.12 -3.02 -6.73
C GLY A 64 1.23 -3.71 -6.72
N ILE A 65 1.51 -4.53 -7.74
CA ILE A 65 2.78 -5.25 -7.89
C ILE A 65 3.94 -4.24 -7.96
N ALA A 66 3.84 -3.21 -8.80
CA ALA A 66 4.89 -2.20 -8.93
C ALA A 66 5.23 -1.54 -7.59
N ILE A 67 4.22 -1.12 -6.82
CA ILE A 67 4.42 -0.49 -5.50
C ILE A 67 5.08 -1.47 -4.52
N PHE A 68 4.59 -2.71 -4.44
CA PHE A 68 5.16 -3.70 -3.53
C PHE A 68 6.60 -4.09 -3.90
N THR A 69 6.89 -4.29 -5.18
CA THR A 69 8.25 -4.54 -5.66
C THR A 69 9.19 -3.40 -5.26
N GLU A 70 8.76 -2.15 -5.42
CA GLU A 70 9.58 -1.01 -5.06
C GLU A 70 9.77 -0.87 -3.54
N LEU A 71 8.75 -1.18 -2.75
CA LEU A 71 8.88 -1.23 -1.29
C LEU A 71 9.92 -2.25 -0.85
N ILE A 72 9.96 -3.42 -1.50
CA ILE A 72 10.96 -4.47 -1.24
C ILE A 72 12.37 -3.96 -1.63
N ASN A 73 12.53 -3.34 -2.79
CA ASN A 73 13.81 -2.76 -3.22
C ASN A 73 14.34 -1.71 -2.23
N ILE A 74 13.48 -0.80 -1.77
CA ILE A 74 13.84 0.22 -0.77
C ILE A 74 14.20 -0.45 0.57
N ALA A 75 13.49 -1.50 0.99
CA ALA A 75 13.78 -2.21 2.23
C ALA A 75 15.16 -2.91 2.17
N LEU A 76 15.45 -3.59 1.06
CA LEU A 76 16.71 -4.32 0.87
C LEU A 76 17.91 -3.38 0.73
N SER A 77 17.77 -2.27 -0.01
CA SER A 77 18.86 -1.29 -0.17
C SER A 77 19.26 -0.60 1.14
N LYS A 78 18.32 -0.40 2.07
CA LYS A 78 18.64 0.12 3.41
C LYS A 78 19.44 -0.86 4.26
N ASN A 79 19.20 -2.15 4.11
CA ASN A 79 19.91 -3.19 4.87
C ASN A 79 21.37 -3.38 4.42
N THR A 80 21.72 -2.95 3.21
CA THR A 80 23.10 -3.02 2.69
C THR A 80 24.02 -1.94 3.26
N VAL A 81 23.48 -0.86 3.81
CA VAL A 81 24.29 0.27 4.35
C VAL A 81 24.68 0.07 5.82
N GLY A 82 24.25 -1.02 6.47
CA GLY A 82 24.44 -1.26 7.90
C GLY A 82 25.54 -2.24 8.31
N SER A 83 26.33 -2.80 7.37
CA SER A 83 27.32 -3.86 7.67
C SER A 83 28.79 -3.42 7.63
N GLU A 84 29.08 -2.12 7.62
CA GLU A 84 30.43 -1.59 7.89
C GLU A 84 30.42 -0.74 9.15
N GLN A 85 30.54 -1.42 10.30
CA GLN A 85 31.15 -0.90 11.54
C GLN A 85 31.39 -2.05 12.52
#